data_AF-A0A498QLA8-F1
#
_entry.id   AF-A0A498QLA8-F1
#
_cell.length_a   1.000
_cell.length_b   1.000
_cell.length_c   1.000
_cell.angle_alpha   90.00
_cell.angle_beta   90.00
_cell.angle_gamma   90.00
#
_symmetry.space_group_name_H-M   'P 1'
#
loop_
_entity.id
_entity.type
_entity.pdbx_description
1 polymer ?
#
loop_
_entity_poly.entity_id
_entity_poly.type
_entity_poly.pdbx_seq_one_letter_code
_entity_poly.pdbx_strand_id
1 'polypeptide(L)'
;MCEACRTRAREKKNCAVCARAAAVHTTLPLGPVCGPCYLQIRRSPRVCAGCGQRRPLVGVRDGHGEVCGPCSGDTRNWICQGCGRVDLLIGGSHCLACTVAARVRHVLTGPDGQIPAQLGGVARLLLEANAPEVTQEILNGSQWIQLLGELVASGEPITHEVLDELGPNAHARHLREVLVRTGALDERVDGLETLEHWVKNLCADLSPGRAAVLRPYASWSVLARARRRGSQRPMTTSAYTSMQKYARTRITVANQFLNWLEHNQIALSQATQHDVDRWLGQGATPRRRLRDFLRWAYARGLAPDLEVPWLGREGLPEHVLDDDERWALLRRCLRDDSLPLRLRVAGALVLLYGQIPSRIVEPPSTASPQADQTPT
;
A
#
# COMPACT_ATOMS: atom_id res chain seq x y z
N MET A 1 29.37 -26.79 -6.56
CA MET A 1 28.01 -27.17 -6.11
C MET A 1 27.19 -25.91 -5.84
N CYS A 2 26.16 -25.62 -6.65
CA CYS A 2 25.38 -24.36 -6.57
C CYS A 2 24.42 -24.32 -5.37
N GLU A 3 23.94 -23.13 -5.00
CA GLU A 3 22.99 -22.87 -3.90
C GLU A 3 21.76 -23.80 -3.98
N ALA A 4 21.18 -23.96 -5.18
CA ALA A 4 20.01 -24.81 -5.41
C ALA A 4 20.28 -26.31 -5.18
N CYS A 5 21.47 -26.80 -5.55
CA CYS A 5 21.88 -28.17 -5.27
C CYS A 5 22.17 -28.40 -3.78
N ARG A 6 22.70 -27.39 -3.08
CA ARG A 6 22.93 -27.42 -1.63
C ARG A 6 21.62 -27.43 -0.85
N THR A 7 20.60 -26.70 -1.33
CA THR A 7 19.25 -26.66 -0.74
C THR A 7 18.46 -27.95 -0.98
N ARG A 8 18.61 -28.58 -2.16
CA ARG A 8 18.00 -29.90 -2.47
C ARG A 8 18.66 -31.06 -1.71
N ALA A 9 19.95 -30.95 -1.38
CA ALA A 9 20.70 -31.95 -0.64
C ALA A 9 20.56 -31.83 0.90
N ARG A 10 19.75 -30.89 1.42
CA ARG A 10 19.50 -30.81 2.87
C ARG A 10 18.74 -32.05 3.32
N GLU A 11 19.41 -32.86 4.13
CA GLU A 11 18.84 -34.04 4.79
C GLU A 11 17.49 -33.66 5.45
N LYS A 12 16.42 -34.32 5.00
CA LYS A 12 15.09 -34.12 5.57
C LYS A 12 15.03 -34.92 6.87
N LYS A 13 14.81 -34.24 7.99
CA LYS A 13 14.59 -34.85 9.31
C LYS A 13 13.22 -34.49 9.83
N ASN A 14 12.70 -35.29 10.75
CA ASN A 14 11.46 -34.96 11.44
C ASN A 14 11.72 -33.74 12.33
N CYS A 15 10.94 -32.68 12.12
CA CYS A 15 11.02 -31.48 12.94
C CYS A 15 10.65 -31.80 14.40
N ALA A 16 11.49 -31.44 15.35
CA ALA A 16 11.24 -31.65 16.78
C ALA A 16 10.00 -30.94 17.33
N VAL A 17 9.47 -29.95 16.58
CA VAL A 17 8.31 -29.14 17.01
C VAL A 17 7.01 -29.63 16.36
N CYS A 18 7.00 -29.85 15.04
CA CYS A 18 5.79 -30.20 14.30
C CYS A 18 5.75 -31.66 13.82
N ALA A 19 6.78 -32.45 14.11
CA ALA A 19 6.97 -33.86 13.69
C ALA A 19 6.98 -34.12 12.17
N ARG A 20 6.81 -33.10 11.31
CA ARG A 20 6.83 -33.25 9.85
C ARG A 20 8.26 -33.41 9.33
N ALA A 21 8.45 -34.28 8.35
CA ALA A 21 9.70 -34.42 7.61
C ALA A 21 9.95 -33.17 6.74
N ALA A 22 10.98 -32.40 7.09
CA ALA A 22 11.31 -31.14 6.41
C ALA A 22 12.82 -30.91 6.37
N ALA A 23 13.26 -30.00 5.49
CA ALA A 23 14.64 -29.56 5.48
C ALA A 23 14.98 -28.89 6.83
N VAL A 24 16.08 -29.32 7.46
CA VAL A 24 16.54 -28.75 8.72
C VAL A 24 16.98 -27.31 8.48
N HIS A 25 16.37 -26.38 9.19
CA HIS A 25 16.78 -24.98 9.20
C HIS A 25 17.89 -24.75 10.23
N THR A 26 17.72 -25.31 11.43
CA THR A 26 18.72 -25.29 12.50
C THR A 26 18.47 -26.44 13.48
N THR A 27 19.45 -26.74 14.33
CA THR A 27 19.32 -27.71 15.43
C THR A 27 19.31 -26.94 16.75
N LEU A 28 18.19 -27.02 17.47
CA LEU A 28 18.00 -26.46 18.80
C LEU A 28 18.17 -27.56 19.86
N PRO A 29 18.19 -27.24 21.17
CA PRO A 29 18.20 -28.27 22.22
C PRO A 29 17.03 -29.27 22.14
N LEU A 30 15.88 -28.86 21.59
CA LEU A 30 14.75 -29.73 21.24
C LEU A 30 15.08 -30.77 20.14
N GLY A 31 16.08 -30.50 19.30
CA GLY A 31 16.43 -31.28 18.12
C GLY A 31 16.38 -30.48 16.81
N PRO A 32 16.32 -31.15 15.64
CA PRO A 32 16.26 -30.47 14.34
C PRO A 32 14.93 -29.73 14.16
N VAL A 33 14.97 -28.47 13.73
CA VAL A 33 13.78 -27.61 13.57
C VAL A 33 13.70 -27.08 12.14
N CYS A 34 12.50 -27.11 11.57
CA CYS A 34 12.23 -26.56 10.24
C CYS A 34 12.03 -25.04 10.27
N GLY A 35 12.18 -24.36 9.12
CA GLY A 35 12.09 -22.90 9.02
C GLY A 35 10.80 -22.29 9.61
N PRO A 36 9.60 -22.80 9.28
CA PRO A 36 8.35 -22.29 9.86
C PRO A 36 8.28 -22.42 11.38
N CYS A 37 8.73 -23.54 11.95
CA CYS A 37 8.74 -23.73 13.41
C CYS A 37 9.78 -22.84 14.09
N TYR A 38 10.93 -22.63 13.46
CA TYR A 38 11.95 -21.69 13.94
C TYR A 38 11.39 -20.26 14.00
N LEU A 39 10.68 -19.81 12.96
CA LEU A 39 10.01 -18.50 12.95
C LEU A 39 8.92 -18.41 14.03
N GLN A 40 8.16 -19.48 14.25
CA GLN A 40 7.11 -19.50 15.27
C GLN A 40 7.68 -19.39 16.69
N ILE A 41 8.76 -20.12 16.98
CA ILE A 41 9.46 -20.03 18.27
C ILE A 41 9.98 -18.60 18.50
N ARG A 42 10.53 -17.96 17.46
CA ARG A 42 10.98 -16.57 17.53
C ARG A 42 9.84 -15.60 17.85
N ARG A 43 8.72 -15.73 17.15
CA ARG A 43 7.57 -14.82 17.24
C ARG A 43 6.77 -14.98 18.54
N SER A 44 6.88 -16.13 19.20
CA SER A 44 6.07 -16.47 20.38
C SER A 44 6.92 -16.81 21.61
N PRO A 45 7.66 -15.85 22.19
CA PRO A 45 8.34 -16.07 23.48
C PRO A 45 7.35 -16.44 24.58
N ARG A 46 7.69 -17.45 25.38
CA ARG A 46 6.88 -17.96 26.50
C ARG A 46 7.69 -17.95 27.79
N VAL A 47 7.01 -18.07 28.92
CA VAL A 47 7.66 -18.12 30.25
C VAL A 47 8.49 -19.38 30.34
N CYS A 48 9.79 -19.24 30.56
CA CYS A 48 10.71 -20.35 30.75
C CYS A 48 10.49 -20.99 32.11
N ALA A 49 10.28 -22.31 32.15
CA ALA A 49 10.08 -23.00 33.41
C ALA A 49 11.33 -23.05 34.31
N GLY A 50 12.53 -22.86 33.74
CA GLY A 50 13.78 -22.87 34.50
C GLY A 50 14.14 -21.52 35.15
N CYS A 51 13.75 -20.39 34.57
CA CYS A 51 14.16 -19.06 35.05
C CYS A 51 13.03 -18.03 35.15
N GLY A 52 11.80 -18.40 34.81
CA GLY A 52 10.62 -17.52 34.86
C GLY A 52 10.58 -16.40 33.81
N GLN A 53 11.64 -16.21 33.01
CA GLN A 53 11.71 -15.13 32.02
C GLN A 53 10.99 -15.49 30.72
N ARG A 54 10.33 -14.52 30.07
CA ARG A 54 9.73 -14.70 28.74
C ARG A 54 10.82 -14.76 27.67
N ARG A 55 11.02 -15.93 27.07
CA ARG A 55 12.11 -16.22 26.12
C ARG A 55 11.66 -17.20 25.04
N PRO A 56 12.37 -17.30 23.90
CA PRO A 56 12.22 -18.43 22.99
C PRO A 56 12.51 -19.74 23.75
N LEU A 57 11.53 -20.62 23.83
CA LEU A 57 11.68 -21.93 24.45
C LEU A 57 12.17 -22.92 23.39
N VAL A 58 13.35 -23.48 23.65
CA VAL A 58 14.14 -24.22 22.66
C VAL A 58 14.65 -25.54 23.19
N GLY A 59 14.32 -25.90 24.43
CA GLY A 59 14.65 -27.17 25.07
C GLY A 59 13.53 -27.63 26.01
N VAL A 60 13.67 -28.86 26.51
CA VAL A 60 12.84 -29.40 27.60
C VAL A 60 13.78 -29.83 28.72
N ARG A 61 13.35 -29.63 29.98
CA ARG A 61 14.06 -30.13 31.15
C ARG A 61 13.15 -31.08 31.92
N ASP A 62 13.69 -32.23 32.33
CA ASP A 62 12.95 -33.25 33.06
C ASP A 62 12.26 -32.66 34.29
N GLY A 63 10.94 -32.89 34.41
CA GLY A 63 10.10 -32.40 35.50
C GLY A 63 9.73 -30.90 35.46
N HIS A 64 10.32 -30.11 34.57
CA HIS A 64 10.10 -28.66 34.51
C HIS A 64 9.40 -28.18 33.23
N GLY A 65 9.32 -28.99 32.17
CA GLY A 65 8.66 -28.58 30.92
C GLY A 65 9.58 -27.77 30.00
N GLU A 66 9.01 -26.92 29.14
CA GLU A 66 9.75 -26.19 28.11
C GLU A 66 10.63 -25.07 28.71
N VAL A 67 11.89 -25.00 28.27
CA VAL A 67 12.91 -24.09 28.79
C VAL A 67 13.64 -23.31 27.68
N CYS A 68 14.20 -22.16 28.05
CA CYS A 68 15.04 -21.36 27.15
C CYS A 68 16.45 -21.97 26.99
N GLY A 69 17.19 -21.51 25.98
CA GLY A 69 18.51 -22.08 25.61
C GLY A 69 19.52 -22.18 26.75
N PRO A 70 19.75 -21.11 27.55
CA PRO A 70 20.63 -21.19 28.71
C PRO A 70 20.16 -22.20 29.76
N CYS A 71 18.84 -22.34 29.95
CA CYS A 71 18.26 -23.25 30.94
C CYS A 71 18.21 -24.71 30.48
N SER A 72 18.38 -24.99 29.18
CA SER A 72 18.48 -26.35 28.65
C SER A 72 19.89 -26.94 28.78
N GLY A 73 20.85 -26.22 29.37
CA GLY A 73 22.25 -26.64 29.46
C GLY A 73 23.03 -26.52 28.15
N ASP A 74 22.48 -25.82 27.15
CA ASP A 74 23.19 -25.57 25.90
C ASP A 74 24.28 -24.51 26.11
N THR A 75 25.49 -24.81 25.65
CA THR A 75 26.69 -23.97 25.82
C THR A 75 26.84 -22.88 24.76
N ARG A 76 25.96 -22.84 23.75
CA ARG A 76 25.95 -21.78 22.74
C ARG A 76 25.70 -20.40 23.36
N ASN A 77 26.21 -19.36 22.69
CA ASN A 77 25.83 -18.00 23.03
C ASN A 77 24.35 -17.78 22.69
N TRP A 78 23.58 -17.37 23.69
CA TRP A 78 22.18 -16.97 23.56
C TRP A 78 21.95 -15.49 23.83
N ILE A 79 22.97 -14.78 24.32
CA ILE A 79 22.87 -13.39 24.74
C ILE A 79 23.24 -12.50 23.55
N CYS A 80 22.29 -11.68 23.12
CA CYS A 80 22.52 -10.71 22.05
C CYS A 80 23.54 -9.67 22.49
N GLN A 81 24.62 -9.49 21.72
CA GLN A 81 25.65 -8.48 22.01
C GLN A 81 25.13 -7.04 21.91
N GLY A 82 24.07 -6.80 21.12
CA GLY A 82 23.50 -5.47 20.95
C GLY A 82 22.51 -5.04 22.04
N CYS A 83 21.68 -5.96 22.55
CA CYS A 83 20.62 -5.62 23.51
C CYS A 83 20.63 -6.43 24.81
N GLY A 84 21.57 -7.36 24.97
CA GLY A 84 21.72 -8.21 26.17
C GLY A 84 20.60 -9.24 26.37
N ARG A 85 19.59 -9.30 25.49
CA ARG A 85 18.48 -10.25 25.64
C ARG A 85 18.88 -11.66 25.21
N VAL A 86 18.29 -12.64 25.88
CA VAL A 86 18.37 -14.05 25.50
C VAL A 86 17.39 -14.31 24.36
N ASP A 87 17.89 -14.64 23.17
CA ASP A 87 17.10 -14.80 21.95
C ASP A 87 17.76 -15.79 20.97
N LEU A 88 17.06 -16.18 19.91
CA LEU A 88 17.61 -16.89 18.77
C LEU A 88 18.54 -15.95 17.98
N LEU A 89 19.86 -16.12 18.16
CA LEU A 89 20.86 -15.26 17.53
C LEU A 89 21.10 -15.62 16.05
N ILE A 90 21.31 -14.59 15.23
CA ILE A 90 21.77 -14.69 13.85
C ILE A 90 23.30 -14.68 13.88
N GLY A 91 23.92 -15.69 13.26
CA GLY A 91 25.38 -15.84 13.27
C GLY A 91 26.01 -15.98 14.65
N GLY A 92 25.22 -16.25 15.70
CA GLY A 92 25.69 -16.43 17.07
C GLY A 92 26.00 -15.15 17.87
N SER A 93 25.73 -13.96 17.33
CA SER A 93 26.11 -12.68 17.99
C SER A 93 24.94 -11.76 18.30
N HIS A 94 24.00 -11.56 17.35
CA HIS A 94 22.93 -10.57 17.48
C HIS A 94 21.55 -11.20 17.25
N CYS A 95 20.53 -10.71 17.95
CA CYS A 95 19.15 -11.09 17.67
C CYS A 95 18.66 -10.44 16.36
N LEU A 96 17.56 -10.96 15.80
CA LEU A 96 16.98 -10.45 14.54
C LEU A 96 16.70 -8.94 14.62
N ALA A 97 16.12 -8.47 15.73
CA ALA A 97 15.81 -7.06 15.92
C ALA A 97 17.06 -6.17 15.85
N CYS A 98 18.15 -6.56 16.51
CA CYS A 98 19.42 -5.81 16.46
C CYS A 98 20.07 -5.86 15.08
N THR A 99 20.07 -7.03 14.42
CA THR A 99 20.60 -7.16 13.06
C THR A 99 19.82 -6.30 12.07
N VAL A 100 18.48 -6.33 12.13
CA VAL A 100 17.60 -5.51 11.29
C VAL A 100 17.82 -4.03 11.56
N ALA A 101 17.89 -3.63 12.84
CA ALA A 101 18.10 -2.23 13.19
C ALA A 101 19.44 -1.69 12.65
N ALA A 102 20.52 -2.48 12.74
CA ALA A 102 21.80 -2.13 12.17
C ALA A 102 21.73 -1.98 10.63
N ARG A 103 21.03 -2.89 9.95
CA ARG A 103 20.84 -2.82 8.49
C ARG A 103 19.99 -1.62 8.06
N VAL A 104 18.91 -1.32 8.77
CA VAL A 104 18.10 -0.13 8.49
C VAL A 104 18.93 1.13 8.66
N ARG A 105 19.69 1.25 9.75
CA ARG A 105 20.60 2.39 9.95
C ARG A 105 21.60 2.49 8.80
N HIS A 106 22.22 1.39 8.41
CA HIS A 106 23.16 1.39 7.29
C HIS A 106 22.55 1.88 5.98
N VAL A 107 21.31 1.51 5.66
CA VAL A 107 20.61 1.97 4.44
C VAL A 107 20.23 3.45 4.53
N LEU A 108 19.87 3.94 5.72
CA LEU A 108 19.38 5.31 5.91
C LEU A 108 20.46 6.32 6.30
N THR A 109 21.67 5.88 6.60
CA THR A 109 22.79 6.76 6.95
C THR A 109 23.40 7.34 5.69
N GLY A 110 23.38 8.67 5.60
CA GLY A 110 23.99 9.43 4.52
C GLY A 110 25.52 9.48 4.62
N PRO A 111 26.18 10.15 3.66
CA PRO A 111 27.65 10.29 3.62
C PRO A 111 28.22 11.07 4.81
N ASP A 112 27.40 11.85 5.51
CA ASP A 112 27.74 12.56 6.76
C ASP A 112 27.75 11.64 7.99
N GLY A 113 27.41 10.36 7.83
CA GLY A 113 27.35 9.38 8.92
C GLY A 113 26.11 9.51 9.79
N GLN A 114 25.15 10.38 9.43
CA GLN A 114 23.89 10.56 10.14
C GLN A 114 22.71 10.11 9.29
N ILE A 115 21.58 9.83 9.93
CA ILE A 115 20.32 9.61 9.21
C ILE A 115 19.73 11.00 8.92
N PRO A 116 19.47 11.36 7.65
CA PRO A 116 18.85 12.64 7.32
C PRO A 116 17.55 12.83 8.09
N ALA A 117 17.34 14.02 8.67
CA ALA A 117 16.15 14.33 9.47
C ALA A 117 14.85 14.07 8.70
N GLN A 118 14.88 14.32 7.38
CA GLN A 118 13.81 14.02 6.44
C GLN A 118 13.32 12.56 6.52
N LEU A 119 14.23 11.61 6.77
CA LEU A 119 13.95 10.18 6.80
C LEU A 119 13.54 9.66 8.19
N GLY A 120 13.36 10.53 9.19
CA GLY A 120 12.96 10.12 10.54
C GLY A 120 11.65 9.31 10.56
N GLY A 121 10.68 9.69 9.73
CA GLY A 121 9.43 8.94 9.58
C GLY A 121 9.62 7.54 8.99
N VAL A 122 10.52 7.40 8.02
CA VAL A 122 10.88 6.11 7.40
C VAL A 122 11.63 5.23 8.40
N ALA A 123 12.57 5.80 9.15
CA ALA A 123 13.29 5.10 10.20
C ALA A 123 12.31 4.52 11.25
N ARG A 124 11.35 5.33 11.71
CA ARG A 124 10.30 4.89 12.64
C ARG A 124 9.42 3.79 12.05
N LEU A 125 9.02 3.90 10.78
CA LEU A 125 8.25 2.85 10.10
C LEU A 125 9.00 1.52 10.10
N LEU A 126 10.29 1.52 9.75
CA LEU A 126 11.09 0.31 9.60
C LEU A 126 11.54 -0.29 10.95
N LEU A 127 11.78 0.55 11.97
CA LEU A 127 12.32 0.12 13.26
C LEU A 127 11.26 -0.15 14.32
N GLU A 128 10.15 0.58 14.29
CA GLU A 128 9.18 0.58 15.39
C GLU A 128 7.79 0.08 14.96
N ALA A 129 7.30 0.51 13.80
CA ALA A 129 5.96 0.16 13.36
C ALA A 129 5.85 -1.27 12.80
N ASN A 130 6.94 -1.76 12.19
CA ASN A 130 7.01 -3.11 11.63
C ASN A 130 7.64 -4.10 12.63
N ALA A 131 7.16 -5.35 12.60
CA ALA A 131 7.89 -6.45 13.22
C ALA A 131 9.25 -6.65 12.51
N PRO A 132 10.33 -7.04 13.23
CA PRO A 132 11.64 -7.22 12.65
C PRO A 132 11.69 -8.16 11.44
N GLU A 133 10.85 -9.20 11.41
CA GLU A 133 10.71 -10.12 10.29
C GLU A 133 10.22 -9.42 9.02
N VAL A 134 9.22 -8.54 9.15
CA VAL A 134 8.66 -7.79 8.01
C VAL A 134 9.71 -6.84 7.46
N THR A 135 10.41 -6.12 8.34
CA THR A 135 11.50 -5.22 7.92
C THR A 135 12.66 -6.01 7.29
N GLN A 136 13.00 -7.19 7.82
CA GLN A 136 14.00 -8.07 7.22
C GLN A 136 13.61 -8.51 5.80
N GLU A 137 12.34 -8.86 5.57
CA GLU A 137 11.83 -9.21 4.24
C GLU A 137 11.90 -8.02 3.28
N ILE A 138 11.51 -6.83 3.74
CA ILE A 138 11.65 -5.58 2.97
C ILE A 138 13.11 -5.38 2.55
N LEU A 139 14.04 -5.42 3.51
CA LEU A 139 15.48 -5.23 3.28
C LEU A 139 16.11 -6.27 2.35
N ASN A 140 15.52 -7.46 2.21
CA ASN A 140 16.09 -8.54 1.40
C ASN A 140 15.66 -8.50 -0.07
N GLY A 141 14.49 -7.95 -0.39
CA GLY A 141 13.92 -8.12 -1.74
C GLY A 141 13.20 -6.90 -2.31
N SER A 142 13.06 -5.82 -1.55
CA SER A 142 12.31 -4.65 -2.03
C SER A 142 13.18 -3.74 -2.88
N GLN A 143 12.94 -3.70 -4.19
CA GLN A 143 13.63 -2.76 -5.10
C GLN A 143 13.52 -1.29 -4.66
N TRP A 144 12.42 -0.90 -4.01
CA TRP A 144 12.27 0.47 -3.49
C TRP A 144 13.24 0.79 -2.34
N ILE A 145 13.69 -0.21 -1.56
CA ILE A 145 14.68 -0.01 -0.50
C ILE A 145 16.09 0.19 -1.07
N GLN A 146 16.37 -0.45 -2.22
CA GLN A 146 17.62 -0.27 -2.96
C GLN A 146 17.68 1.14 -3.53
N LEU A 147 16.61 1.59 -4.21
CA LEU A 147 16.48 2.96 -4.69
C LEU A 147 16.61 3.99 -3.56
N LEU A 148 16.00 3.73 -2.40
CA LEU A 148 16.16 4.62 -1.24
C LEU A 148 17.63 4.68 -0.78
N GLY A 149 18.33 3.55 -0.72
CA GLY A 149 19.75 3.52 -0.37
C GLY A 149 20.63 4.28 -1.37
N GLU A 150 20.35 4.17 -2.67
CA GLU A 150 21.05 4.93 -3.72
C GLU A 150 20.83 6.45 -3.58
N LEU A 151 19.59 6.86 -3.29
CA LEU A 151 19.25 8.26 -3.06
C LEU A 151 19.86 8.81 -1.76
N VAL A 152 19.95 8.00 -0.70
CA VAL A 152 20.62 8.41 0.54
C VAL A 152 22.13 8.54 0.32
N ALA A 153 22.72 7.63 -0.46
CA ALA A 153 24.14 7.62 -0.76
C ALA A 153 24.59 8.79 -1.63
N SER A 154 23.70 9.39 -2.45
CA SER A 154 24.02 10.60 -3.21
C SER A 154 24.27 11.81 -2.31
N GLY A 155 23.72 11.81 -1.09
CA GLY A 155 23.83 12.91 -0.13
C GLY A 155 22.96 14.12 -0.46
N GLU A 156 22.20 14.09 -1.55
CA GLU A 156 21.29 15.17 -1.92
C GLU A 156 19.92 15.03 -1.23
N PRO A 157 19.21 16.14 -0.96
CA PRO A 157 17.85 16.07 -0.44
C PRO A 157 16.92 15.28 -1.37
N ILE A 158 16.12 14.38 -0.81
CA ILE A 158 15.17 13.61 -1.62
C ILE A 158 13.98 14.50 -1.93
N THR A 159 13.70 14.76 -3.21
CA THR A 159 12.53 15.57 -3.65
C THR A 159 11.64 14.81 -4.63
N HIS A 160 10.50 15.39 -4.99
CA HIS A 160 9.62 14.78 -6.00
C HIS A 160 10.26 14.74 -7.39
N GLU A 161 11.09 15.73 -7.70
CA GLU A 161 11.81 15.91 -8.96
C GLU A 161 12.89 14.85 -9.13
N VAL A 162 13.70 14.60 -8.10
CA VAL A 162 14.70 13.51 -8.10
C VAL A 162 14.03 12.15 -8.36
N LEU A 163 12.84 11.94 -7.79
CA LEU A 163 12.05 10.73 -8.04
C LEU A 163 11.41 10.67 -9.44
N ASP A 164 11.23 11.81 -10.13
CA ASP A 164 10.75 11.88 -11.51
C ASP A 164 11.86 11.56 -12.52
N GLU A 165 13.10 11.94 -12.21
CA GLU A 165 14.29 11.64 -13.03
C GLU A 165 14.55 10.13 -13.15
N LEU A 166 14.11 9.33 -12.17
CA LEU A 166 14.12 7.87 -12.22
C LEU A 166 13.18 7.29 -13.30
N GLY A 167 12.34 8.12 -13.93
CA GLY A 167 11.40 7.72 -14.98
C GLY A 167 10.18 6.96 -14.47
N PRO A 168 9.36 6.38 -15.38
CA PRO A 168 8.14 5.66 -15.04
C PRO A 168 8.44 4.29 -14.39
N ASN A 169 8.89 4.30 -13.13
CA ASN A 169 9.26 3.12 -12.36
C ASN A 169 8.22 2.83 -11.26
N ALA A 170 7.68 1.61 -11.21
CA ALA A 170 6.70 1.20 -10.19
C ALA A 170 7.28 1.27 -8.76
N HIS A 171 8.58 0.98 -8.61
CA HIS A 171 9.28 1.07 -7.33
C HIS A 171 9.53 2.52 -6.92
N ALA A 172 9.86 3.41 -7.86
CA ALA A 172 9.96 4.86 -7.57
C ALA A 172 8.59 5.45 -7.17
N ARG A 173 7.50 4.98 -7.79
CA ARG A 173 6.13 5.35 -7.39
C ARG A 173 5.81 4.88 -5.97
N HIS A 174 6.11 3.62 -5.66
CA HIS A 174 5.88 3.07 -4.32
C HIS A 174 6.76 3.76 -3.26
N LEU A 175 8.03 4.04 -3.59
CA LEU A 175 8.93 4.81 -2.73
C LEU A 175 8.34 6.19 -2.43
N ARG A 176 7.86 6.91 -3.45
CA ARG A 176 7.18 8.19 -3.27
C ARG A 176 5.99 8.08 -2.31
N GLU A 177 5.15 7.06 -2.46
CA GLU A 177 4.01 6.83 -1.56
C GLU A 177 4.46 6.59 -0.11
N VAL A 178 5.53 5.83 0.11
CA VAL A 178 6.11 5.59 1.44
C VAL A 178 6.67 6.89 2.01
N LEU A 179 7.41 7.66 1.24
CA LEU A 179 8.00 8.93 1.66
C LEU A 179 6.92 9.96 2.05
N VAL A 180 5.85 10.05 1.26
CA VAL A 180 4.71 10.93 1.57
C VAL A 180 3.98 10.47 2.84
N ARG A 181 3.68 9.16 2.96
CA ARG A 181 2.98 8.62 4.14
C ARG A 181 3.77 8.74 5.44
N THR A 182 5.09 8.74 5.34
CA THR A 182 5.99 8.87 6.50
C THR A 182 6.31 10.33 6.83
N GLY A 183 5.88 11.28 6.00
CA GLY A 183 6.18 12.71 6.15
C GLY A 183 7.60 13.08 5.72
N ALA A 184 8.32 12.18 5.04
CA ALA A 184 9.62 12.49 4.44
C ALA A 184 9.48 13.35 3.18
N LEU A 185 8.34 13.28 2.50
CA LEU A 185 7.96 14.19 1.45
C LEU A 185 6.59 14.77 1.77
N ASP A 186 6.39 16.05 1.46
CA ASP A 186 5.05 16.60 1.43
C ASP A 186 4.23 15.94 0.32
N GLU A 187 2.92 15.87 0.50
CA GLU A 187 2.03 15.38 -0.55
C GLU A 187 2.19 16.29 -1.77
N ARG A 188 2.51 15.70 -2.94
CA ARG A 188 2.74 16.47 -4.17
C ARG A 188 1.44 17.14 -4.59
N VAL A 189 1.36 18.45 -4.40
CA VAL A 189 0.34 19.29 -5.04
C VAL A 189 0.81 19.55 -6.46
N ASP A 190 0.52 18.64 -7.40
CA ASP A 190 0.62 19.02 -8.80
C ASP A 190 -0.41 20.14 -9.05
N GLY A 191 0.06 21.32 -9.43
CA GLY A 191 -0.81 22.44 -9.77
C GLY A 191 -1.59 22.19 -11.06
N LEU A 192 -2.64 22.97 -11.32
CA LEU A 192 -3.33 22.97 -12.61
C LEU A 192 -2.38 23.25 -13.78
N GLU A 193 -1.32 24.02 -13.54
CA GLU A 193 -0.26 24.34 -14.50
C GLU A 193 0.44 23.09 -15.05
N THR A 194 0.74 22.11 -14.20
CA THR A 194 1.34 20.82 -14.62
C THR A 194 0.40 20.06 -15.55
N LEU A 195 -0.91 20.10 -15.28
CA LEU A 195 -1.91 19.46 -16.13
C LEU A 195 -2.05 20.20 -17.48
N GLU A 196 -1.99 21.53 -17.47
CA GLU A 196 -2.02 22.36 -18.69
C GLU A 196 -0.80 22.12 -19.57
N HIS A 197 0.39 22.05 -18.97
CA HIS A 197 1.63 21.75 -19.68
C HIS A 197 1.59 20.34 -20.29
N TRP A 198 1.10 19.35 -19.56
CA TRP A 198 0.90 18.00 -20.07
C TRP A 198 -0.07 17.96 -21.27
N VAL A 199 -1.19 18.70 -21.21
CA VAL A 199 -2.13 18.80 -22.35
C VAL A 199 -1.46 19.43 -23.56
N LYS A 200 -0.65 20.48 -23.36
CA LYS A 200 0.08 21.15 -24.44
C LYS A 200 1.02 20.19 -25.16
N ASN A 201 1.84 19.45 -24.41
CA ASN A 201 2.78 18.48 -24.96
C ASN A 201 2.04 17.33 -25.66
N LEU A 202 1.01 16.76 -25.01
CA LEU A 202 0.19 15.71 -25.63
C LEU A 202 -0.37 16.18 -26.98
N CYS A 203 -0.88 17.41 -27.08
CA CYS A 203 -1.46 17.91 -28.33
C CYS A 203 -0.42 18.29 -29.39
N ALA A 204 0.85 18.44 -29.03
CA ALA A 204 1.94 18.72 -29.98
C ALA A 204 2.30 17.46 -30.79
N ASP A 205 2.16 16.27 -30.17
CA ASP A 205 2.54 14.99 -30.77
C ASP A 205 1.43 14.34 -31.63
N LEU A 206 0.25 14.95 -31.73
CA LEU A 206 -0.92 14.39 -32.43
C LEU A 206 -1.03 14.91 -33.87
N SER A 207 -1.72 14.13 -34.71
CA SER A 207 -2.11 14.58 -36.05
C SER A 207 -2.97 15.86 -35.97
N PRO A 208 -2.91 16.76 -36.98
CA PRO A 208 -3.64 18.04 -36.95
C PRO A 208 -5.14 17.87 -36.69
N GLY A 209 -5.78 16.86 -37.29
CA GLY A 209 -7.20 16.57 -37.09
C GLY A 209 -7.53 16.16 -35.64
N ARG A 210 -6.70 15.32 -35.01
CA ARG A 210 -6.89 14.94 -33.60
C ARG A 210 -6.62 16.09 -32.65
N ALA A 211 -5.54 16.84 -32.87
CA ALA A 211 -5.19 18.00 -32.05
C ALA A 211 -6.30 19.08 -32.09
N ALA A 212 -6.92 19.30 -33.26
CA ALA A 212 -8.01 20.26 -33.44
C ALA A 212 -9.26 19.93 -32.61
N VAL A 213 -9.54 18.66 -32.34
CA VAL A 213 -10.68 18.24 -31.51
C VAL A 213 -10.29 18.09 -30.03
N LEU A 214 -9.12 17.50 -29.76
CA LEU A 214 -8.71 17.17 -28.39
C LEU A 214 -8.33 18.42 -27.58
N ARG A 215 -7.68 19.42 -28.20
CA ARG A 215 -7.25 20.63 -27.50
C ARG A 215 -8.43 21.47 -26.97
N PRO A 216 -9.49 21.75 -27.74
CA PRO A 216 -10.70 22.40 -27.22
C PRO A 216 -11.41 21.58 -26.15
N TYR A 217 -11.49 20.25 -26.30
CA TYR A 217 -12.08 19.39 -25.28
C TYR A 217 -11.32 19.49 -23.95
N ALA A 218 -9.99 19.32 -23.99
CA ALA A 218 -9.14 19.41 -22.82
C ALA A 218 -9.26 20.77 -22.14
N SER A 219 -9.20 21.86 -22.91
CA SER A 219 -9.20 23.24 -22.39
C SER A 219 -10.56 23.69 -21.87
N TRP A 220 -11.61 23.56 -22.68
CA TRP A 220 -12.91 24.16 -22.40
C TRP A 220 -13.86 23.24 -21.63
N SER A 221 -13.59 21.93 -21.62
CA SER A 221 -14.43 20.97 -20.90
C SER A 221 -13.76 20.45 -19.64
N VAL A 222 -12.54 19.92 -19.75
CA VAL A 222 -11.88 19.21 -18.64
C VAL A 222 -11.19 20.19 -17.70
N LEU A 223 -10.29 21.04 -18.21
CA LEU A 223 -9.54 22.02 -17.43
C LEU A 223 -10.46 23.11 -16.86
N ALA A 224 -11.42 23.62 -17.65
CA ALA A 224 -12.41 24.58 -17.17
C ALA A 224 -13.28 24.04 -16.01
N ARG A 225 -13.55 22.72 -15.97
CA ARG A 225 -14.22 22.08 -14.81
C ARG A 225 -13.29 21.94 -13.62
N ALA A 226 -12.03 21.59 -13.84
CA ALA A 226 -11.03 21.49 -12.79
C ALA A 226 -10.79 22.84 -12.10
N ARG A 227 -10.62 23.92 -12.87
CA ARG A 227 -10.50 25.31 -12.37
C ARG A 227 -11.69 25.73 -11.52
N ARG A 228 -12.92 25.56 -12.03
CA ARG A 228 -14.14 25.90 -11.29
C ARG A 228 -14.26 25.14 -9.96
N ARG A 229 -13.83 23.88 -9.94
CA ARG A 229 -13.88 23.06 -8.74
C ARG A 229 -12.85 23.50 -7.69
N GLY A 230 -11.65 23.86 -8.14
CA GLY A 230 -10.59 24.42 -7.29
C GLY A 230 -10.89 25.84 -6.78
N SER A 231 -11.64 26.66 -7.53
CA SER A 231 -12.00 28.02 -7.10
C SER A 231 -13.17 28.06 -6.11
N GLN A 232 -14.04 27.06 -6.10
CA GLN A 232 -15.24 27.04 -5.26
C GLN A 232 -15.01 26.48 -3.87
N ARG A 233 -13.92 25.75 -3.64
CA ARG A 233 -13.67 25.10 -2.36
C ARG A 233 -12.16 24.92 -2.16
N PRO A 234 -11.61 25.28 -0.99
CA PRO A 234 -10.29 24.82 -0.60
C PRO A 234 -10.29 23.29 -0.65
N MET A 235 -9.51 22.72 -1.56
CA MET A 235 -9.41 21.28 -1.72
C MET A 235 -8.20 20.78 -0.93
N THR A 236 -8.34 19.62 -0.28
CA THR A 236 -7.19 18.91 0.26
C THR A 236 -6.26 18.48 -0.87
N THR A 237 -4.98 18.28 -0.58
CA THR A 237 -4.00 17.82 -1.57
C THR A 237 -4.44 16.52 -2.25
N SER A 238 -4.95 15.55 -1.48
CA SER A 238 -5.53 14.30 -2.00
C SER A 238 -6.69 14.50 -2.98
N ALA A 239 -7.49 15.55 -2.80
CA ALA A 239 -8.60 15.88 -3.68
C ALA A 239 -8.11 16.50 -5.00
N TYR A 240 -7.04 17.33 -4.96
CA TYR A 240 -6.37 17.84 -6.15
C TYR A 240 -5.76 16.72 -6.99
N THR A 241 -4.98 15.82 -6.38
CA THR A 241 -4.36 14.68 -7.06
C THR A 241 -5.40 13.77 -7.73
N SER A 242 -6.49 13.48 -7.02
CA SER A 242 -7.61 12.68 -7.55
C SER A 242 -8.29 13.36 -8.74
N MET A 243 -8.51 14.68 -8.66
CA MET A 243 -9.07 15.47 -9.75
C MET A 243 -8.17 15.44 -10.99
N GLN A 244 -6.85 15.59 -10.84
CA GLN A 244 -5.91 15.54 -11.95
C GLN A 244 -5.86 14.18 -12.61
N LYS A 245 -5.77 13.10 -11.81
CA LYS A 245 -5.80 11.73 -12.32
C LYS A 245 -7.05 11.51 -13.16
N TYR A 246 -8.20 11.95 -12.65
CA TYR A 246 -9.47 11.89 -13.36
C TYR A 246 -9.47 12.70 -14.66
N ALA A 247 -8.90 13.91 -14.65
CA ALA A 247 -8.77 14.76 -15.84
C ALA A 247 -7.88 14.11 -16.91
N ARG A 248 -6.67 13.64 -16.53
CA ARG A 248 -5.74 12.93 -17.41
C ARG A 248 -6.41 11.71 -18.02
N THR A 249 -7.02 10.84 -17.22
CA THR A 249 -7.74 9.65 -17.71
C THR A 249 -8.76 10.00 -18.78
N ARG A 250 -9.55 11.06 -18.58
CA ARG A 250 -10.58 11.45 -19.56
C ARG A 250 -10.02 11.98 -20.87
N ILE A 251 -8.92 12.73 -20.82
CA ILE A 251 -8.25 13.24 -22.01
C ILE A 251 -7.58 12.08 -22.76
N THR A 252 -6.92 11.18 -22.03
CA THR A 252 -6.31 9.97 -22.61
C THR A 252 -7.34 9.07 -23.28
N VAL A 253 -8.47 8.81 -22.64
CA VAL A 253 -9.56 7.98 -23.19
C VAL A 253 -10.14 8.61 -24.47
N ALA A 254 -10.34 9.93 -24.50
CA ALA A 254 -10.78 10.64 -25.70
C ALA A 254 -9.73 10.55 -26.82
N ASN A 255 -8.44 10.74 -26.51
CA ASN A 255 -7.36 10.60 -27.48
C ASN A 255 -7.29 9.18 -28.06
N GLN A 256 -7.44 8.15 -27.22
CA GLN A 256 -7.45 6.75 -27.66
C GLN A 256 -8.61 6.45 -28.60
N PHE A 257 -9.80 7.00 -28.32
CA PHE A 257 -10.95 6.85 -29.21
C PHE A 257 -10.74 7.57 -30.55
N LEU A 258 -10.28 8.82 -30.53
CA LEU A 258 -9.95 9.57 -31.74
C LEU A 258 -8.87 8.88 -32.58
N ASN A 259 -7.85 8.32 -31.94
CA ASN A 259 -6.82 7.52 -32.60
C ASN A 259 -7.41 6.27 -33.25
N TRP A 260 -8.35 5.59 -32.57
CA TRP A 260 -9.02 4.42 -33.12
C TRP A 260 -9.90 4.78 -34.32
N LEU A 261 -10.65 5.88 -34.27
CA LEU A 261 -11.43 6.38 -35.40
C LEU A 261 -10.54 6.68 -36.61
N GLU A 262 -9.42 7.38 -36.41
CA GLU A 262 -8.44 7.68 -37.46
C GLU A 262 -7.86 6.39 -38.09
N HIS A 263 -7.53 5.38 -37.27
CA HIS A 263 -7.05 4.08 -37.79
C HIS A 263 -8.11 3.32 -38.59
N ASN A 264 -9.40 3.48 -38.26
CA ASN A 264 -10.51 2.86 -39.00
C ASN A 264 -11.03 3.76 -40.14
N GLN A 265 -10.40 4.92 -40.39
CA GLN A 265 -10.81 5.89 -41.41
C GLN A 265 -12.26 6.41 -41.23
N ILE A 266 -12.70 6.53 -39.97
CA ILE A 266 -14.03 7.03 -39.62
C ILE A 266 -13.89 8.47 -39.13
N ALA A 267 -14.62 9.40 -39.76
CA ALA A 267 -14.70 10.77 -39.25
C ALA A 267 -15.55 10.80 -37.97
N LEU A 268 -15.18 11.64 -36.99
CA LEU A 268 -15.96 11.79 -35.75
C LEU A 268 -17.43 12.17 -36.00
N SER A 269 -17.69 12.97 -37.05
CA SER A 269 -19.03 13.36 -37.47
C SER A 269 -19.85 12.24 -38.09
N GLN A 270 -19.19 11.16 -38.52
CA GLN A 270 -19.81 9.98 -39.15
C GLN A 270 -19.81 8.75 -38.23
N ALA A 271 -19.25 8.87 -37.02
CA ALA A 271 -19.18 7.77 -36.07
C ALA A 271 -20.60 7.31 -35.69
N THR A 272 -20.81 6.00 -35.66
CA THR A 272 -22.08 5.38 -35.33
C THR A 272 -22.08 4.79 -33.92
N GLN A 273 -23.26 4.46 -33.38
CA GLN A 273 -23.37 3.75 -32.11
C GLN A 273 -22.62 2.41 -32.15
N HIS A 274 -22.65 1.72 -33.30
CA HIS A 274 -21.92 0.47 -33.50
C HIS A 274 -20.41 0.64 -33.33
N ASP A 275 -19.84 1.75 -33.80
CA ASP A 275 -18.41 2.05 -33.66
C ASP A 275 -18.03 2.29 -32.21
N VAL A 276 -18.88 3.01 -31.46
CA VAL A 276 -18.70 3.25 -30.03
C VAL A 276 -18.75 1.93 -29.26
N ASP A 277 -19.76 1.11 -29.51
CA ASP A 277 -19.93 -0.17 -28.83
C ASP A 277 -18.78 -1.14 -29.14
N ARG A 278 -18.32 -1.19 -30.40
CA ARG A 278 -17.16 -1.96 -30.82
C ARG A 278 -15.90 -1.51 -30.08
N TRP A 279 -15.66 -0.21 -29.99
CA TRP A 279 -14.51 0.32 -29.26
C TRP A 279 -14.61 0.06 -27.76
N LEU A 280 -15.80 0.16 -27.15
CA LEU A 280 -16.00 -0.14 -25.74
C LEU A 280 -15.77 -1.64 -25.44
N GLY A 281 -16.25 -2.54 -26.31
CA GLY A 281 -16.10 -3.99 -26.15
C GLY A 281 -14.66 -4.48 -26.23
N GLN A 282 -13.79 -3.75 -26.92
CA GLN A 282 -12.37 -4.10 -27.09
C GLN A 282 -11.46 -3.63 -25.94
N GLY A 283 -11.99 -3.10 -24.84
CA GLY A 283 -11.12 -2.57 -23.79
C GLY A 283 -11.69 -2.54 -22.39
N ALA A 284 -10.84 -2.09 -21.48
CA ALA A 284 -11.13 -2.08 -20.06
C ALA A 284 -12.15 -1.00 -19.68
N THR A 285 -12.74 -1.17 -18.48
CA THR A 285 -13.73 -0.29 -17.84
C THR A 285 -13.46 1.22 -17.96
N PRO A 286 -12.20 1.74 -17.89
CA PRO A 286 -11.94 3.17 -18.06
C PRO A 286 -12.41 3.75 -19.40
N ARG A 287 -12.57 2.94 -20.47
CA ARG A 287 -13.08 3.42 -21.77
C ARG A 287 -14.47 4.05 -21.66
N ARG A 288 -15.30 3.64 -20.71
CA ARG A 288 -16.62 4.25 -20.49
C ARG A 288 -16.57 5.69 -19.97
N ARG A 289 -15.38 6.20 -19.57
CA ARG A 289 -15.16 7.64 -19.33
C ARG A 289 -15.26 8.48 -20.61
N LEU A 290 -15.33 7.84 -21.79
CA LEU A 290 -15.56 8.48 -23.10
C LEU A 290 -16.87 9.26 -23.16
N ARG A 291 -17.88 8.88 -22.37
CA ARG A 291 -19.20 9.52 -22.35
C ARG A 291 -19.17 11.06 -22.27
N ASP A 292 -18.28 11.60 -21.45
CA ASP A 292 -18.20 13.05 -21.28
C ASP A 292 -17.57 13.76 -22.48
N PHE A 293 -16.73 13.06 -23.24
CA PHE A 293 -16.19 13.55 -24.50
C PHE A 293 -17.28 13.56 -25.58
N LEU A 294 -18.03 12.46 -25.74
CA LEU A 294 -19.09 12.39 -26.75
C LEU A 294 -20.21 13.39 -26.49
N ARG A 295 -20.65 13.57 -25.24
CA ARG A 295 -21.61 14.63 -24.90
C ARG A 295 -21.10 16.04 -25.22
N TRP A 296 -19.81 16.29 -24.98
CA TRP A 296 -19.20 17.56 -25.36
C TRP A 296 -19.11 17.73 -26.87
N ALA A 297 -18.78 16.66 -27.61
CA ALA A 297 -18.68 16.68 -29.06
C ALA A 297 -20.04 16.90 -29.72
N TYR A 298 -21.09 16.21 -29.24
CA TYR A 298 -22.47 16.40 -29.67
C TYR A 298 -22.96 17.83 -29.42
N ALA A 299 -22.74 18.37 -28.23
CA ALA A 299 -23.11 19.75 -27.89
C ALA A 299 -22.41 20.81 -28.75
N ARG A 300 -21.34 20.45 -29.45
CA ARG A 300 -20.61 21.32 -30.40
C ARG A 300 -20.85 20.98 -31.86
N GLY A 301 -21.75 20.03 -32.16
CA GLY A 301 -22.04 19.57 -33.52
C GLY A 301 -20.87 18.81 -34.18
N LEU A 302 -19.94 18.26 -33.40
CA LEU A 302 -18.77 17.54 -33.90
C LEU A 302 -19.01 16.04 -34.09
N ALA A 303 -19.99 15.49 -33.38
CA ALA A 303 -20.37 14.08 -33.41
C ALA A 303 -21.91 13.96 -33.39
N PRO A 304 -22.48 12.87 -33.91
CA PRO A 304 -23.87 12.50 -33.66
C PRO A 304 -24.16 12.29 -32.17
N ASP A 305 -25.44 12.16 -31.81
CA ASP A 305 -25.81 11.77 -30.45
C ASP A 305 -25.45 10.29 -30.25
N LEU A 306 -24.43 10.05 -29.43
CA LEU A 306 -23.81 8.74 -29.25
C LEU A 306 -23.78 8.39 -27.76
N GLU A 307 -24.29 7.21 -27.44
CA GLU A 307 -24.45 6.77 -26.07
C GLU A 307 -23.27 5.94 -25.60
N VAL A 308 -22.88 6.16 -24.35
CA VAL A 308 -21.93 5.31 -23.63
C VAL A 308 -22.61 4.91 -22.33
N PRO A 309 -22.79 3.60 -22.07
CA PRO A 309 -23.50 3.16 -20.88
C PRO A 309 -22.82 3.71 -19.64
N TRP A 310 -23.62 4.30 -18.75
CA TRP A 310 -23.11 4.94 -17.56
C TRP A 310 -22.45 3.90 -16.65
N LEU A 311 -21.15 4.06 -16.41
CA LEU A 311 -20.58 3.55 -15.18
C LEU A 311 -21.19 4.37 -14.05
N GLY A 312 -21.97 3.71 -13.21
CA GLY A 312 -22.36 4.27 -11.93
C GLY A 312 -21.18 4.86 -11.15
N ARG A 313 -21.46 5.44 -9.97
CA ARG A 313 -20.43 5.38 -8.93
C ARG A 313 -19.95 3.92 -8.89
N GLU A 314 -18.64 3.73 -9.01
CA GLU A 314 -17.99 2.41 -9.07
C GLU A 314 -18.71 1.43 -8.15
N GLY A 315 -19.33 0.40 -8.75
CA GLY A 315 -20.11 -0.61 -8.03
C GLY A 315 -21.23 -0.02 -7.17
N LEU A 316 -22.45 0.02 -7.69
CA LEU A 316 -23.53 -0.45 -6.82
C LEU A 316 -23.14 -1.89 -6.49
N PRO A 317 -22.99 -2.27 -5.22
CA PRO A 317 -22.76 -3.67 -4.92
C PRO A 317 -23.92 -4.44 -5.55
N GLU A 318 -23.62 -5.43 -6.40
CA GLU A 318 -24.63 -6.40 -6.88
C GLU A 318 -25.35 -7.06 -5.69
N HIS A 319 -24.76 -6.97 -4.50
CA HIS A 319 -25.27 -7.43 -3.23
C HIS A 319 -25.55 -6.21 -2.33
N VAL A 320 -26.70 -5.58 -2.52
CA VAL A 320 -27.29 -4.79 -1.43
C VAL A 320 -27.72 -5.82 -0.39
N LEU A 321 -27.18 -5.71 0.83
CA LEU A 321 -27.61 -6.56 1.94
C LEU A 321 -29.12 -6.44 2.09
N ASP A 322 -29.81 -7.58 2.11
CA ASP A 322 -31.22 -7.61 2.46
C ASP A 322 -31.39 -7.15 3.92
N ASP A 323 -32.58 -6.67 4.28
CA ASP A 323 -32.86 -6.16 5.62
C ASP A 323 -32.63 -7.25 6.68
N ASP A 324 -32.96 -8.50 6.39
CA ASP A 324 -32.73 -9.62 7.29
C ASP A 324 -31.23 -9.92 7.49
N GLU A 325 -30.44 -9.85 6.43
CA GLU A 325 -28.98 -9.98 6.50
C GLU A 325 -28.35 -8.82 7.27
N ARG A 326 -28.83 -7.59 7.04
CA ARG A 326 -28.41 -6.39 7.76
C ARG A 326 -28.69 -6.51 9.26
N TRP A 327 -29.87 -7.00 9.64
CA TRP A 327 -30.23 -7.22 11.05
C TRP A 327 -29.44 -8.36 11.69
N ALA A 328 -29.17 -9.45 10.96
CA ALA A 328 -28.32 -10.54 11.44
C ALA A 328 -26.89 -10.08 11.72
N LEU A 329 -26.30 -9.30 10.79
CA LEU A 329 -24.98 -8.72 10.95
C LEU A 329 -24.93 -7.72 12.11
N LEU A 330 -25.97 -6.89 12.29
CA LEU A 330 -26.03 -5.95 13.42
C LEU A 330 -26.11 -6.69 14.75
N ARG A 331 -26.95 -7.73 14.86
CA ARG A 331 -27.01 -8.58 16.07
C ARG A 331 -25.67 -9.23 16.36
N ARG A 332 -24.95 -9.66 15.33
CA ARG A 332 -23.59 -10.21 15.47
C ARG A 332 -22.62 -9.14 15.99
N CYS A 333 -22.63 -7.92 15.44
CA CYS A 333 -21.82 -6.82 15.97
C CYS A 333 -22.14 -6.53 17.45
N LEU A 334 -23.40 -6.64 17.86
CA LEU A 334 -23.81 -6.37 19.24
C LEU A 334 -23.48 -7.52 20.21
N ARG A 335 -23.55 -8.79 19.77
CA ARG A 335 -23.56 -9.96 20.67
C ARG A 335 -22.39 -10.94 20.53
N ASP A 336 -21.64 -10.87 19.43
CA ASP A 336 -20.54 -11.80 19.16
C ASP A 336 -19.24 -11.30 19.80
N ASP A 337 -18.98 -11.73 21.04
CA ASP A 337 -17.78 -11.36 21.79
C ASP A 337 -16.48 -12.00 21.24
N SER A 338 -16.58 -12.88 20.23
CA SER A 338 -15.39 -13.37 19.50
C SER A 338 -14.81 -12.33 18.54
N LEU A 339 -15.59 -11.29 18.20
CA LEU A 339 -15.14 -10.19 17.34
C LEU A 339 -14.48 -9.07 18.16
N PRO A 340 -13.38 -8.47 17.67
CA PRO A 340 -12.77 -7.32 18.34
C PRO A 340 -13.75 -6.15 18.53
N LEU A 341 -13.73 -5.52 19.71
CA LEU A 341 -14.64 -4.41 20.05
C LEU A 341 -14.66 -3.29 18.99
N ARG A 342 -13.50 -2.92 18.46
CA ARG A 342 -13.39 -1.90 17.41
C ARG A 342 -14.12 -2.28 16.13
N LEU A 343 -14.07 -3.55 15.74
CA LEU A 343 -14.77 -4.07 14.56
C LEU A 343 -16.28 -4.10 14.79
N ARG A 344 -16.71 -4.49 16.00
CA ARG A 344 -18.12 -4.49 16.41
C ARG A 344 -18.73 -3.10 16.38
N VAL A 345 -18.04 -2.10 16.94
CA VAL A 345 -18.49 -0.70 16.95
C VAL A 345 -18.52 -0.13 15.53
N ALA A 346 -17.44 -0.30 14.75
CA ALA A 346 -17.39 0.18 13.38
C ALA A 346 -18.48 -0.46 12.52
N GLY A 347 -18.64 -1.79 12.62
CA GLY A 347 -19.69 -2.52 11.91
C GLY A 347 -21.10 -2.04 12.28
N ALA A 348 -21.38 -1.81 13.56
CA ALA A 348 -22.68 -1.28 13.99
C ALA A 348 -22.95 0.13 13.44
N LEU A 349 -21.95 1.02 13.43
CA LEU A 349 -22.09 2.37 12.87
C LEU A 349 -22.32 2.35 11.35
N VAL A 350 -21.67 1.44 10.63
CA VAL A 350 -21.92 1.23 9.19
C VAL A 350 -23.33 0.72 8.95
N LEU A 351 -23.78 -0.30 9.70
CA LEU A 351 -25.08 -0.98 9.49
C LEU A 351 -26.30 -0.16 9.94
N LEU A 352 -26.14 0.71 10.95
CA LEU A 352 -27.22 1.57 11.46
C LEU A 352 -27.31 2.90 10.72
N TYR A 353 -26.16 3.53 10.43
CA TYR A 353 -26.10 4.92 9.96
C TYR A 353 -25.51 5.07 8.55
N GLY A 354 -25.15 3.98 7.88
CA GLY A 354 -24.54 4.03 6.55
C GLY A 354 -23.20 4.76 6.53
N GLN A 355 -22.48 4.79 7.67
CA GLN A 355 -21.23 5.52 7.79
C GLN A 355 -20.17 4.92 6.87
N ILE A 356 -19.40 5.79 6.20
CA ILE A 356 -18.31 5.36 5.32
C ILE A 356 -17.14 4.91 6.23
N PRO A 357 -16.60 3.69 6.10
CA PRO A 357 -15.58 3.17 7.01
C PRO A 357 -14.35 4.06 7.19
N SER A 358 -13.94 4.78 6.14
CA SER A 358 -12.83 5.74 6.21
C SER A 358 -13.07 6.91 7.16
N ARG A 359 -14.34 7.26 7.43
CA ARG A 359 -14.73 8.30 8.40
C ARG A 359 -14.85 7.82 9.84
N ILE A 360 -14.80 6.50 10.06
CA ILE A 360 -14.88 5.90 11.40
C ILE A 360 -13.49 5.84 12.05
N VAL A 361 -12.42 5.84 11.24
CA VAL A 361 -11.02 5.78 11.72
C VAL A 361 -10.53 7.15 12.23
N GLU A 362 -11.12 8.25 11.77
CA GLU A 362 -10.95 9.60 12.33
C GLU A 362 -12.25 10.05 13.01
N PRO A 363 -12.52 9.67 14.27
CA PRO A 363 -13.50 10.41 15.03
C PRO A 363 -13.00 11.86 15.16
N PRO A 364 -13.82 12.89 14.86
CA PRO A 364 -13.46 14.26 15.20
C PRO A 364 -13.19 14.30 16.71
N SER A 365 -11.94 14.61 17.08
CA SER A 365 -11.57 14.90 18.46
C SER A 365 -12.27 16.20 18.86
N THR A 366 -13.50 16.08 19.37
CA THR A 366 -14.26 17.00 20.24
C THR A 366 -15.75 16.95 19.93
N ALA A 367 -16.47 16.10 20.66
CA ALA A 367 -17.88 16.32 21.00
C ALA A 367 -18.19 15.46 22.23
N SER A 368 -17.72 15.89 23.40
CA SER A 368 -18.27 15.40 24.67
C SER A 368 -19.50 16.26 24.95
N PRO A 369 -20.72 15.68 25.03
CA PRO A 369 -21.85 16.45 25.53
C PRO A 369 -21.63 16.66 27.03
N GLN A 370 -21.48 17.92 27.44
CA GLN A 370 -21.45 18.30 28.85
C GLN A 370 -22.69 17.74 29.54
N ALA A 371 -22.47 16.96 30.59
CA ALA A 371 -23.51 16.51 31.49
C ALA A 371 -24.07 17.74 32.22
N ASP A 372 -25.36 17.96 32.01
CA ASP A 372 -26.19 18.93 32.71
C ASP A 372 -26.23 18.54 34.20
N GLN A 373 -25.61 19.37 35.06
CA GLN A 373 -25.76 19.27 36.50
C GLN A 373 -26.93 20.15 36.92
N THR A 374 -28.10 19.54 37.13
CA THR A 374 -29.20 20.20 37.83
C THR A 374 -28.98 20.07 39.33
N PRO A 375 -29.07 21.16 40.12
CA PRO A 375 -28.92 21.10 41.57
C PRO A 375 -30.26 20.77 42.23
N THR A 376 -30.29 19.81 43.15
CA THR A 376 -31.03 19.90 44.41
C THR A 376 -30.52 18.87 45.41
#